data_AF-A0A0A7KFI4-F1
#
_entry.id   AF-A0A0A7KFI4-F1
#
_cell.length_a   1.000
_cell.length_b   1.000
_cell.length_c   1.000
_cell.angle_alpha   90.00
_cell.angle_beta   90.00
_cell.angle_gamma   90.00
#
_symmetry.space_group_name_H-M   'P 1'
#
loop_
_entity.id
_entity.type
_entity.pdbx_description
1 polymer ?
#
loop_
_entity_poly.entity_id
_entity_poly.type
_entity_poly.pdbx_seq_one_letter_code
_entity_poly.pdbx_strand_id
1 'polypeptide(L)'
;MAEGSTQGVVNLVITLLGGTTGLAALGVLFRGYMSGTITQEKEMREDLRTEVGRLRDVQDQQATEIRALRRDVQQLTTVNLHLITSRADARALVNALERDLGRASTVWPPDPTGGP
;
A
#
# COMPACT_ATOMS: atom_id res chain seq x y z
N MET A 1 26.63 29.30 -10.52
CA MET A 1 25.90 28.17 -11.13
C MET A 1 25.81 27.04 -10.10
N ALA A 2 24.80 27.09 -9.23
CA ALA A 2 24.61 26.10 -8.15
C ALA A 2 23.13 25.78 -7.90
N GLU A 3 22.26 26.02 -8.89
CA GLU A 3 20.79 25.83 -8.76
C GLU A 3 20.31 24.41 -9.14
N GLY A 4 21.19 23.56 -9.68
CA GLY A 4 20.79 22.24 -10.17
C GLY A 4 20.76 21.11 -9.14
N SER A 5 21.44 21.25 -7.98
CA SER A 5 21.60 20.13 -7.03
C SER A 5 20.49 20.06 -5.98
N THR A 6 19.99 21.22 -5.53
CA THR A 6 18.95 21.33 -4.51
C THR A 6 17.60 20.82 -4.99
N GLN A 7 17.22 21.11 -6.24
CA GLN A 7 15.98 20.59 -6.81
C GLN A 7 16.03 19.08 -7.05
N GLY A 8 17.20 18.53 -7.40
CA GLY A 8 17.37 17.08 -7.59
C GLY A 8 17.23 16.31 -6.28
N VAL A 9 17.77 16.83 -5.18
CA VAL A 9 17.66 16.19 -3.85
C VAL A 9 16.24 16.32 -3.29
N VAL A 10 15.59 17.47 -3.47
CA VAL A 10 14.20 17.66 -3.04
C VAL A 10 13.24 16.74 -3.81
N ASN A 11 13.43 16.57 -5.13
CA ASN A 11 12.62 15.61 -5.90
C ASN A 11 12.93 14.16 -5.57
N LEU A 12 14.19 13.81 -5.24
CA LEU A 12 14.53 12.46 -4.77
C LEU A 12 13.86 12.18 -3.42
N VAL A 13 13.80 13.16 -2.52
CA VAL A 13 13.15 13.07 -1.21
C VAL A 13 11.63 13.11 -1.30
N ILE A 14 11.03 13.73 -2.32
CA ILE A 14 9.57 13.68 -2.51
C ILE A 14 9.14 12.38 -3.20
N THR A 15 9.98 11.85 -4.10
CA THR A 15 9.65 10.66 -4.90
C THR A 15 9.97 9.34 -4.18
N LEU A 16 11.01 9.32 -3.32
CA LEU A 16 11.34 8.15 -2.49
C LEU A 16 10.50 8.08 -1.19
N LEU A 17 9.78 9.15 -0.89
CA LEU A 17 9.31 9.46 0.45
C LEU A 17 7.96 10.20 0.38
N GLY A 18 7.02 9.56 -0.31
CA GLY A 18 5.61 9.92 -0.21
C GLY A 18 5.14 9.80 1.23
N GLY A 19 5.19 10.89 1.99
CA GLY A 19 4.31 11.11 3.14
C GLY A 19 4.93 11.76 4.36
N THR A 20 5.77 11.09 5.14
CA THR A 20 5.97 11.49 6.55
C THR A 20 7.35 11.22 7.15
N THR A 21 8.15 10.34 6.55
CA THR A 21 9.42 9.87 7.14
C THR A 21 10.65 10.71 6.76
N GLY A 22 10.52 11.64 5.82
CA GLY A 22 11.66 12.40 5.27
C GLY A 22 12.20 13.48 6.20
N LEU A 23 11.39 13.94 7.15
CA LEU A 23 11.78 15.04 8.05
C LEU A 23 12.70 14.59 9.18
N ALA A 24 12.61 13.34 9.63
CA ALA A 24 13.47 12.82 10.70
C ALA A 24 14.94 12.69 10.25
N ALA A 25 15.17 12.31 8.99
CA ALA A 25 16.52 12.16 8.43
C ALA A 25 17.26 13.51 8.26
N LEU A 26 16.54 14.61 8.06
CA LEU A 26 17.13 15.95 7.94
C LEU A 26 17.64 16.51 9.27
N GLY A 27 17.00 16.17 10.40
CA GLY A 27 17.39 16.68 11.72
C GLY A 27 18.78 16.21 12.18
N VAL A 28 19.13 14.95 11.89
CA VAL A 28 20.40 14.34 12.30
C VAL A 28 21.56 14.85 11.43
N LEU A 29 21.32 15.07 10.14
CA LEU A 29 22.31 15.63 9.21
C LEU A 29 22.63 17.11 9.50
N PHE A 30 21.62 17.93 9.83
CA PHE A 30 21.85 19.34 10.20
C PHE A 30 22.63 19.49 11.51
N ARG A 31 22.44 18.59 12.48
CA ARG A 31 23.19 18.62 13.75
C ARG A 31 24.64 18.18 13.58
N GLY A 32 24.91 17.24 12.66
CA GLY A 32 26.26 16.74 12.37
C GLY A 32 27.17 17.74 11.65
N TYR A 33 26.63 18.70 10.90
CA TYR A 33 27.45 19.67 10.16
C TYR A 33 28.03 20.80 11.05
N MET A 34 27.50 21.01 12.26
CA MET A 34 27.82 22.19 13.09
C MET A 34 28.80 21.93 14.26
N SER A 35 29.23 20.69 14.52
CA SER A 35 29.98 20.39 15.74
C SER A 35 31.13 19.40 15.48
N GLY A 36 32.37 19.90 15.43
CA GLY A 36 33.55 19.05 15.31
C GLY A 36 33.81 18.19 16.55
N THR A 37 34.59 17.11 16.34
CA THR A 37 35.44 16.35 17.28
C THR A 37 34.83 15.16 18.05
N ILE A 38 35.11 13.96 17.51
CA ILE A 38 35.34 12.62 18.13
C ILE A 38 34.29 12.07 19.12
N THR A 39 33.89 12.82 20.13
CA THR A 39 32.84 12.43 21.10
C THR A 39 31.48 12.30 20.41
N GLN A 40 31.20 13.20 19.46
CA GLN A 40 30.03 13.09 18.59
C GLN A 40 30.08 11.88 17.66
N GLU A 41 31.25 11.39 17.26
CA GLU A 41 31.30 10.25 16.35
C GLU A 41 30.80 8.96 17.02
N LYS A 42 31.04 8.82 18.33
CA LYS A 42 30.45 7.75 19.14
C LYS A 42 28.95 7.93 19.31
N GLU A 43 28.50 9.12 19.69
CA GLU A 43 27.08 9.46 19.88
C GLU A 43 26.29 9.28 18.57
N MET A 44 26.85 9.72 17.45
CA MET A 44 26.27 9.57 16.12
C MET A 44 26.22 8.10 15.66
N ARG A 45 27.21 7.27 16.04
CA ARG A 45 27.16 5.82 15.80
C ARG A 45 26.12 5.11 16.66
N GLU A 46 25.92 5.55 17.90
CA GLU A 46 24.89 5.05 18.81
C GLU A 46 23.48 5.41 18.26
N ASP A 47 23.31 6.66 17.85
CA ASP A 47 22.07 7.17 17.23
C ASP A 47 21.78 6.46 15.91
N LEU A 48 22.79 6.27 15.05
CA LEU A 48 22.65 5.50 13.81
C LEU A 48 22.26 4.05 14.07
N ARG A 49 22.82 3.39 15.10
CA ARG A 49 22.42 2.02 15.46
C ARG A 49 20.98 1.96 15.94
N THR A 50 20.58 2.94 16.75
CA THR A 50 19.22 3.05 17.26
C THR A 50 18.22 3.29 16.12
N GLU A 51 18.53 4.20 15.20
CA GLU A 51 17.66 4.49 14.07
C GLU A 51 17.62 3.33 13.06
N VAL A 52 18.75 2.64 12.83
CA VAL A 52 18.75 1.40 12.02
C VAL A 52 17.90 0.31 12.67
N GLY A 53 17.94 0.19 14.00
CA GLY A 53 17.05 -0.70 14.74
C GLY A 53 15.57 -0.34 14.53
N ARG A 54 15.23 0.94 14.74
CA ARG A 54 13.87 1.45 14.55
C ARG A 54 13.36 1.27 13.12
N LEU A 55 14.21 1.51 12.12
CA LEU A 55 13.86 1.32 10.71
C LEU A 55 13.62 -0.16 10.37
N ARG A 56 14.39 -1.08 10.97
CA ARG A 56 14.14 -2.52 10.83
C ARG A 56 12.79 -2.92 11.43
N ASP A 57 12.48 -2.43 12.62
CA ASP A 57 11.19 -2.73 13.27
C ASP A 57 10.01 -2.20 12.43
N VAL A 58 10.13 -0.99 11.89
CA VAL A 58 9.12 -0.40 10.98
C VAL A 58 9.00 -1.24 9.70
N GLN A 59 10.13 -1.68 9.13
CA GLN A 59 10.12 -2.51 7.93
C GLN A 59 9.44 -3.87 8.18
N ASP A 60 9.68 -4.48 9.33
CA ASP A 60 9.06 -5.76 9.71
C ASP A 60 7.55 -5.61 9.98
N GLN A 61 7.14 -4.50 10.59
CA GLN A 61 5.72 -4.16 10.76
C GLN A 61 5.04 -3.96 9.40
N GLN A 62 5.62 -3.15 8.51
CA GLN A 62 5.10 -2.92 7.17
C GLN A 62 5.04 -4.22 6.35
N ALA A 63 6.06 -5.07 6.45
CA ALA A 63 6.05 -6.38 5.78
C ALA A 63 4.91 -7.26 6.29
N THR A 64 4.59 -7.19 7.59
CA THR A 64 3.48 -7.92 8.20
C THR A 64 2.13 -7.39 7.73
N GLU A 65 1.95 -6.07 7.70
CA GLU A 65 0.75 -5.40 7.20
C GLU A 65 0.49 -5.73 5.73
N ILE A 66 1.53 -5.67 4.88
CA ILE A 66 1.42 -6.01 3.45
C ILE A 66 0.97 -7.48 3.29
N ARG A 67 1.50 -8.40 4.10
CA ARG A 67 1.07 -9.81 4.07
C ARG A 67 -0.38 -9.99 4.54
N ALA A 68 -0.84 -9.19 5.50
CA ALA A 68 -2.23 -9.20 5.93
C ALA A 68 -3.16 -8.68 4.83
N LEU A 69 -2.87 -7.49 4.29
CA LEU A 69 -3.60 -6.88 3.17
C LEU A 69 -3.69 -7.81 1.96
N ARG A 70 -2.60 -8.51 1.61
CA ARG A 70 -2.62 -9.49 0.51
C ARG A 70 -3.58 -10.65 0.77
N ARG A 71 -3.66 -11.15 2.00
CA ARG A 71 -4.61 -12.21 2.37
C ARG A 71 -6.04 -11.70 2.30
N ASP A 72 -6.30 -10.49 2.77
CA ASP A 72 -7.62 -9.87 2.71
C ASP A 72 -8.07 -9.69 1.27
N VAL A 73 -7.20 -9.14 0.39
CA VAL A 73 -7.49 -9.00 -1.04
C VAL A 73 -7.83 -10.35 -1.67
N GLN A 74 -7.04 -11.40 -1.40
CA GLN A 74 -7.32 -12.75 -1.91
C GLN A 74 -8.67 -13.29 -1.43
N GLN A 75 -9.01 -13.06 -0.16
CA GLN A 75 -10.30 -13.47 0.40
C GLN A 75 -11.45 -12.70 -0.26
N LEU A 76 -11.33 -11.38 -0.41
CA LEU A 76 -12.31 -10.54 -1.10
C LEU A 76 -12.50 -10.98 -2.55
N THR A 77 -11.43 -11.28 -3.28
CA THR A 77 -11.52 -11.81 -4.65
C THR A 77 -12.27 -13.14 -4.68
N THR A 78 -11.99 -14.04 -3.73
CA THR A 78 -12.66 -15.35 -3.65
C THR A 78 -14.16 -15.19 -3.37
N VAL A 79 -14.53 -14.33 -2.42
CA VAL A 79 -15.93 -14.03 -2.10
C VAL A 79 -16.63 -13.37 -3.27
N ASN A 80 -15.98 -12.43 -3.95
CA ASN A 80 -16.53 -11.74 -5.11
C ASN A 80 -16.84 -12.73 -6.25
N LEU A 81 -15.90 -13.64 -6.56
CA LEU A 81 -16.11 -14.70 -7.55
C LEU A 81 -17.30 -15.60 -7.16
N HIS A 82 -17.38 -16.01 -5.89
CA HIS A 82 -18.49 -16.82 -5.40
C HIS A 82 -19.84 -16.12 -5.56
N LEU A 83 -19.92 -14.82 -5.24
CA LEU A 83 -21.14 -14.03 -5.40
C LEU A 83 -21.56 -13.87 -6.86
N ILE A 84 -20.60 -13.68 -7.78
CA ILE A 84 -20.87 -13.61 -9.21
C ILE A 84 -21.47 -14.92 -9.70
N THR A 85 -20.87 -16.06 -9.35
CA THR A 85 -21.37 -17.39 -9.73
C THR A 85 -22.76 -17.64 -9.15
N SER A 86 -22.95 -17.40 -7.85
CA SER A 86 -24.25 -17.58 -7.18
C SER A 86 -25.35 -16.72 -7.80
N ARG A 87 -25.02 -15.49 -8.19
CA ARG A 87 -25.95 -14.59 -8.90
C ARG A 87 -26.30 -15.12 -10.29
N ALA A 88 -25.34 -15.63 -11.04
CA ALA A 88 -25.56 -16.22 -12.36
C ALA A 88 -26.49 -17.44 -12.26
N ASP A 89 -26.27 -18.31 -11.27
CA ASP A 89 -27.10 -19.49 -11.01
C ASP A 89 -28.54 -19.09 -10.64
N ALA A 90 -28.69 -18.11 -9.75
CA ALA A 90 -30.00 -17.60 -9.35
C ALA A 90 -30.78 -17.03 -10.55
N ARG A 91 -30.11 -16.28 -11.44
CA ARG A 91 -30.72 -15.76 -12.68
C ARG A 91 -31.15 -16.88 -13.62
N ALA A 92 -30.32 -17.92 -13.76
CA ALA A 92 -30.64 -19.07 -14.59
C ALA A 92 -31.89 -19.80 -14.07
N LEU A 93 -31.99 -19.99 -12.75
CA LEU A 93 -33.16 -20.59 -12.10
C LEU A 93 -34.43 -19.76 -12.31
N VAL A 94 -34.36 -18.44 -12.12
CA VAL A 94 -35.52 -17.56 -12.36
C VAL A 94 -35.96 -17.64 -13.82
N ASN A 95 -35.03 -17.57 -14.77
CA ASN A 95 -35.35 -17.65 -16.18
C ASN A 95 -35.92 -19.02 -16.59
N ALA A 96 -35.50 -20.10 -15.92
CA ALA A 96 -36.09 -21.42 -16.11
C ALA A 96 -37.54 -21.47 -15.60
N LEU A 97 -37.79 -20.96 -14.40
CA LEU A 97 -39.14 -20.87 -13.83
C LEU A 97 -40.08 -19.99 -14.67
N GLU A 98 -39.59 -18.87 -15.20
CA GLU A 98 -40.37 -18.01 -16.07
C GLU A 98 -40.77 -18.73 -17.36
N ARG A 99 -39.86 -19.52 -17.95
CA ARG A 99 -40.17 -20.35 -19.12
C ARG A 99 -41.21 -21.42 -18.80
N ASP A 100 -41.08 -22.11 -17.67
CA ASP A 100 -42.04 -23.14 -17.25
C ASP A 100 -43.43 -22.55 -17.00
N LEU A 101 -43.50 -21.29 -16.54
CA LEU A 101 -44.75 -20.54 -16.34
C LEU A 101 -45.26 -19.85 -17.61
N GLY A 102 -44.60 -20.02 -18.77
CA GLY A 102 -44.97 -19.37 -20.03
C GLY A 102 -44.81 -17.84 -20.02
N ARG A 103 -44.00 -17.30 -19.12
CA ARG A 103 -43.70 -15.86 -19.01
C ARG A 103 -42.50 -15.49 -19.88
N ALA A 104 -42.45 -14.23 -20.30
CA ALA A 104 -41.26 -13.69 -20.95
C ALA A 104 -40.07 -13.73 -19.98
N SER A 105 -38.91 -14.19 -20.47
CA SER A 105 -37.70 -14.28 -19.66
C SER A 105 -37.18 -12.89 -19.29
N THR A 106 -36.83 -12.70 -18.03
CA THR A 106 -36.22 -11.46 -17.54
C THR A 106 -34.81 -11.29 -18.12
N VAL A 107 -34.57 -10.11 -18.71
CA VAL A 107 -33.26 -9.69 -19.19
C VAL A 107 -32.52 -9.02 -18.03
N TRP A 108 -31.48 -9.69 -17.52
CA TRP A 108 -30.70 -9.20 -16.41
C TRP A 108 -29.59 -8.24 -16.87
N PRO A 109 -29.26 -7.19 -16.09
CA PRO A 109 -28.12 -6.33 -16.39
C PRO A 109 -26.81 -7.14 -16.32
N PRO A 110 -25.77 -6.74 -17.07
CA PRO A 110 -24.46 -7.40 -17.00
C PRO A 110 -23.92 -7.38 -15.57
N ASP A 111 -23.14 -8.39 -15.22
CA ASP A 111 -22.44 -8.37 -13.95
C ASP A 111 -21.45 -7.20 -13.90
N PRO A 112 -21.26 -6.57 -12.73
CA PRO A 112 -20.24 -5.56 -12.59
C PRO A 112 -18.91 -6.21 -12.97
N THR A 113 -18.30 -5.73 -14.05
CA THR A 113 -16.93 -6.08 -14.40
C THR A 113 -16.09 -5.53 -13.26
N GLY A 114 -15.68 -6.40 -12.33
CA GLY A 114 -14.81 -6.04 -11.22
C GLY A 114 -13.63 -5.27 -11.80
N GLY A 115 -13.62 -3.96 -11.61
CA GLY A 115 -12.53 -3.12 -12.07
C GLY A 115 -11.25 -3.52 -11.33
N PRO A 116 -10.08 -3.46 -11.99
CA PRO A 116 -8.79 -3.55 -11.30
C PRO A 116 -8.63 -2.43 -10.26
#